data_AF-A0A971LMS8-F1
#
_entry.id   AF-A0A971LMS8-F1
#
_cell.length_a   1.000
_cell.length_b   1.000
_cell.length_c   1.000
_cell.angle_alpha   90.00
_cell.angle_beta   90.00
_cell.angle_gamma   90.00
#
_symmetry.space_group_name_H-M   'P 1'
#
loop_
_entity.id
_entity.type
_entity.pdbx_description
1 polymer ?
#
loop_
_entity_poly.entity_id
_entity_poly.type
_entity_poly.pdbx_seq_one_letter_code
_entity_poly.pdbx_strand_id
1 'polypeptide(L)'
;MTSNNANKHTAEMVKETDIYVLLPEIEQQANNLFVQKSVVAEINKAFMKICLTAFDLNSDYSTTTLFELSVENCFSELFNYCRNTALKRCRNLLLSEEIAQESILSLLKTRTHIEALKPWLFRVSINNLTEHFRIQAKEVKLLEQLRIEVEFLDSFEYSLPLTEDQYILLAGLPILYQSTEYKAFKELTDCQNLQEYAQMKDITLDQAKKASVKIKHDLKALYLRQSGWEAGMEILPYQKYMVLKRFVASLLRIGDEESQMTMKKYSSEVSMEKLRKVFEGIRTVDYCDLAYKGGDSYHVYVFCLHPSEGPLLTTVKLKFNAKNRIEVEECGKNTLAGVYKKPENYRLPLERGKLMYSFRELKLMLEELAEFHQ
;
A
#
# COMPACT_ATOMS: atom_id res chain seq x y z
N MET A 1 -29.03 59.41 58.91
CA MET A 1 -29.10 57.93 58.91
C MET A 1 -30.16 57.54 57.91
N THR A 2 -29.74 57.30 56.67
CA THR A 2 -30.62 57.03 55.53
C THR A 2 -29.93 56.04 54.60
N SER A 3 -30.72 55.04 54.22
CA SER A 3 -30.61 54.03 53.16
C SER A 3 -29.61 54.23 52.01
N ASN A 4 -28.98 53.13 51.58
CA ASN A 4 -28.97 52.65 50.18
C ASN A 4 -28.52 51.17 50.17
N ASN A 5 -29.43 50.22 49.96
CA ASN A 5 -29.91 49.65 48.68
C ASN A 5 -28.89 48.76 47.93
N ALA A 6 -29.30 47.49 47.84
CA ALA A 6 -29.24 46.60 46.67
C ALA A 6 -27.88 46.25 46.06
N ASN A 7 -27.47 44.99 46.26
CA ASN A 7 -27.57 43.98 45.19
C ASN A 7 -27.24 42.60 45.75
N LYS A 8 -28.29 41.82 46.01
CA LYS A 8 -28.23 40.36 46.15
C LYS A 8 -28.15 39.78 44.74
N HIS A 9 -26.95 39.41 44.28
CA HIS A 9 -26.81 38.41 43.23
C HIS A 9 -26.87 37.04 43.90
N THR A 10 -28.07 36.48 43.96
CA THR A 10 -28.28 35.06 44.24
C THR A 10 -27.83 34.26 43.02
N ALA A 11 -26.78 33.45 43.17
CA ALA A 11 -26.50 32.36 42.25
C ALA A 11 -27.66 31.37 42.33
N GLU A 12 -28.45 31.26 41.26
CA GLU A 12 -29.51 30.25 41.17
C GLU A 12 -28.87 28.90 40.84
N MET A 13 -28.86 28.03 41.85
CA MET A 13 -28.58 26.59 41.71
C MET A 13 -29.61 25.99 40.74
N VAL A 14 -29.20 25.07 39.87
CA VAL A 14 -30.13 24.20 39.12
C VAL A 14 -30.98 23.45 40.16
N LYS A 15 -32.24 23.84 40.31
CA LYS A 15 -33.16 23.18 41.23
C LYS A 15 -33.58 21.85 40.61
N GLU A 16 -33.95 20.88 41.44
CA GLU A 16 -34.52 19.60 40.99
C GLU A 16 -35.68 19.80 39.98
N THR A 17 -36.37 20.95 40.08
CA THR A 17 -37.43 21.43 39.17
C THR A 17 -36.94 21.76 37.76
N ASP A 18 -35.71 22.22 37.59
CA ASP A 18 -35.14 22.61 36.29
C ASP A 18 -34.74 21.38 35.46
N ILE A 19 -34.38 20.27 36.12
CA ILE A 19 -34.06 18.99 35.46
C ILE A 19 -35.29 18.44 34.72
N TYR A 20 -36.47 18.53 35.34
CA TYR A 20 -37.73 18.08 34.73
C TYR A 20 -38.17 18.94 33.53
N VAL A 21 -37.68 20.19 33.44
CA VAL A 21 -37.96 21.09 32.32
C VAL A 21 -36.97 20.90 31.19
N LEU A 22 -35.68 20.70 31.51
CA LEU A 22 -34.61 20.62 30.51
C LEU A 22 -34.48 19.23 29.86
N LEU A 23 -34.79 18.14 30.57
CA LEU A 23 -34.65 16.78 30.03
C LEU A 23 -35.46 16.54 28.73
N PRO A 24 -36.73 16.96 28.61
CA PRO A 24 -37.48 16.83 27.35
C PRO A 24 -36.85 17.60 26.19
N GLU A 25 -36.26 18.76 26.44
CA GLU A 25 -35.60 19.58 25.40
C GLU A 25 -34.29 18.92 24.91
N ILE A 26 -33.50 18.35 25.83
CA ILE A 26 -32.30 17.56 25.53
C ILE A 26 -32.66 16.32 24.71
N GLU A 27 -33.71 15.61 25.11
CA GLU A 27 -34.20 14.42 24.41
C GLU A 27 -34.69 14.76 22.99
N GLN A 28 -35.37 15.88 22.80
CA GLN A 28 -35.80 16.33 21.48
C GLN A 28 -34.60 16.66 20.58
N GLN A 29 -33.58 17.36 21.09
CA GLN A 29 -32.36 17.64 20.35
C GLN A 29 -31.62 16.36 19.97
N ALA A 30 -31.53 15.39 20.89
CA ALA A 30 -30.92 14.10 20.62
C ALA A 30 -31.67 13.31 19.54
N ASN A 31 -33.01 13.27 19.58
CA ASN A 31 -33.84 12.59 18.59
C ASN A 31 -33.72 13.22 17.18
N ASN A 32 -33.44 14.51 17.09
CA ASN A 32 -33.21 15.18 15.80
C ASN A 32 -31.84 14.82 15.18
N LEU A 33 -30.84 14.50 16.00
CA LEU A 33 -29.47 14.25 15.56
C LEU A 33 -29.12 12.75 15.44
N PHE A 34 -29.69 11.90 16.30
CA PHE A 34 -29.35 10.48 16.37
C PHE A 34 -30.54 9.60 16.01
N VAL A 35 -30.37 8.78 14.98
CA VAL A 35 -31.39 7.83 14.50
C VAL A 35 -31.69 6.73 15.55
N GLN A 36 -30.69 6.37 16.37
CA GLN A 36 -30.79 5.27 17.33
C GLN A 36 -31.36 5.74 18.67
N LYS A 37 -32.60 5.32 18.98
CA LYS A 37 -33.25 5.61 20.28
C LYS A 37 -32.43 5.14 21.48
N SER A 38 -31.67 4.05 21.33
CA SER A 38 -30.79 3.55 22.39
C SER A 38 -29.63 4.50 22.70
N VAL A 39 -29.17 5.30 21.73
CA VAL A 39 -28.15 6.35 21.93
C VAL A 39 -28.76 7.54 22.65
N VAL A 40 -29.96 7.97 22.25
CA VAL A 40 -30.74 9.03 22.93
C VAL A 40 -30.92 8.68 24.41
N ALA A 41 -31.26 7.44 24.73
CA ALA A 41 -31.40 6.98 26.11
C ALA A 41 -30.10 7.05 26.93
N GLU A 42 -28.93 6.80 26.33
CA GLU A 42 -27.65 6.97 27.03
C GLU A 42 -27.22 8.44 27.13
N ILE A 43 -27.56 9.29 26.16
CA ILE A 43 -27.38 10.76 26.26
C ILE A 43 -28.18 11.32 27.44
N ASN A 44 -29.45 10.91 27.57
CA ASN A 44 -30.30 11.31 28.69
C ASN A 44 -29.69 10.86 30.04
N LYS A 45 -29.12 9.65 30.11
CA LYS A 45 -28.41 9.19 31.32
C LYS A 45 -27.16 10.02 31.61
N ALA A 46 -26.38 10.37 30.58
CA ALA A 46 -25.20 11.21 30.73
C ALA A 46 -25.57 12.62 31.22
N PHE A 47 -26.63 13.21 30.66
CA PHE A 47 -27.20 14.48 31.12
C PHE A 47 -27.60 14.42 32.60
N MET A 48 -28.39 13.42 32.99
CA MET A 48 -28.79 13.24 34.39
C MET A 48 -27.58 13.07 35.32
N LYS A 49 -26.55 12.34 34.88
CA LYS A 49 -25.32 12.18 35.65
C LYS A 49 -24.57 13.50 35.81
N ILE A 50 -24.48 14.33 34.77
CA ILE A 50 -23.88 15.67 34.84
C ILE A 50 -24.64 16.52 35.87
N CYS A 51 -25.98 16.58 35.79
CA CYS A 51 -26.80 17.34 36.74
C CYS A 51 -26.64 16.87 38.20
N LEU A 52 -26.44 15.56 38.42
CA LEU A 52 -26.30 14.99 39.76
C LEU A 52 -24.88 15.07 40.33
N THR A 53 -23.85 15.16 39.48
CA THR A 53 -22.43 15.17 39.90
C THR A 53 -21.83 16.57 39.89
N ALA A 54 -22.30 17.45 39.02
CA ALA A 54 -21.89 18.84 38.96
C ALA A 54 -22.78 19.70 39.87
N PHE A 55 -22.55 19.58 41.18
CA PHE A 55 -23.19 20.44 42.21
C PHE A 55 -22.86 21.94 42.04
N ASP A 56 -21.90 22.29 41.17
CA ASP A 56 -21.44 23.65 40.84
C ASP A 56 -21.49 23.92 39.32
N LEU A 57 -22.61 23.58 38.64
CA LEU A 57 -22.88 24.23 37.36
C LEU A 57 -23.15 25.71 37.64
N ASN A 58 -22.13 26.56 37.44
CA ASN A 58 -22.33 28.01 37.39
C ASN A 58 -23.46 28.32 36.39
N SER A 59 -24.27 29.33 36.69
CA SER A 59 -25.45 29.78 35.95
C SER A 59 -25.21 30.21 34.49
N ASP A 60 -24.04 29.93 33.92
CA ASP A 60 -23.56 30.42 32.62
C ASP A 60 -23.72 29.39 31.49
N TYR A 61 -24.14 28.15 31.77
CA TYR A 61 -24.33 27.14 30.73
C TYR A 61 -25.71 27.28 30.06
N SER A 62 -25.71 27.47 28.74
CA SER A 62 -26.94 27.41 27.93
C SER A 62 -27.42 25.97 27.75
N THR A 63 -28.71 25.77 27.43
CA THR A 63 -29.28 24.44 27.09
C THR A 63 -28.49 23.74 25.97
N THR A 64 -28.03 24.50 24.97
CA THR A 64 -27.19 23.97 23.88
C THR A 64 -25.87 23.44 24.42
N THR A 65 -25.21 24.16 25.33
CA THR A 65 -23.93 23.72 25.90
C THR A 65 -24.08 22.48 26.78
N LEU A 66 -25.18 22.37 27.52
CA LEU A 66 -25.48 21.17 28.33
C LEU A 66 -25.77 19.95 27.44
N PHE A 67 -26.43 20.16 26.31
CA PHE A 67 -26.65 19.11 25.31
C PHE A 67 -25.32 18.59 24.75
N GLU A 68 -24.46 19.49 24.27
CA GLU A 68 -23.14 19.16 23.72
C GLU A 68 -22.30 18.36 24.73
N LEU A 69 -22.22 18.83 25.97
CA LEU A 69 -21.49 18.16 27.05
C LEU A 69 -22.05 16.76 27.36
N SER A 70 -23.38 16.61 27.30
CA SER A 70 -24.05 15.32 27.54
C SER A 70 -23.75 14.32 26.43
N VAL A 71 -23.71 14.77 25.18
CA VAL A 71 -23.32 13.95 24.03
C VAL A 71 -21.85 13.52 24.16
N GLU A 72 -20.94 14.45 24.43
CA GLU A 72 -19.51 14.14 24.60
C GLU A 72 -19.25 13.15 25.73
N ASN A 73 -19.91 13.34 26.89
CA ASN A 73 -19.80 12.40 28.01
C ASN A 73 -20.38 11.02 27.66
N CYS A 74 -21.52 10.96 26.99
CA CYS A 74 -22.09 9.69 26.52
C CYS A 74 -21.11 8.93 25.63
N PHE A 75 -20.59 9.56 24.57
CA PHE A 75 -19.67 8.90 23.65
C PHE A 75 -18.31 8.58 24.28
N SER A 76 -17.83 9.40 25.23
CA SER A 76 -16.64 9.08 26.03
C SER A 76 -16.85 7.81 26.86
N GLU A 77 -18.00 7.64 27.51
CA GLU A 77 -18.31 6.41 28.26
C GLU A 77 -18.44 5.18 27.36
N LEU A 78 -19.13 5.32 26.22
CA LEU A 78 -19.27 4.23 25.25
C LEU A 78 -17.92 3.85 24.63
N PHE A 79 -17.07 4.83 24.33
CA PHE A 79 -15.70 4.60 23.86
C PHE A 79 -14.88 3.86 24.90
N ASN A 80 -14.87 4.33 26.15
CA ASN A 80 -14.19 3.66 27.26
C ASN A 80 -14.68 2.22 27.46
N TYR A 81 -15.98 1.98 27.31
CA TYR A 81 -16.56 0.64 27.36
C TYR A 81 -16.01 -0.27 26.26
N CYS A 82 -15.96 0.20 25.01
CA CYS A 82 -15.41 -0.54 23.88
C CYS A 82 -13.90 -0.77 24.03
N ARG A 83 -13.15 0.27 24.42
CA ARG A 83 -11.69 0.20 24.65
C ARG A 83 -11.37 -0.84 25.71
N ASN A 84 -12.03 -0.80 26.86
CA ASN A 84 -11.80 -1.74 27.95
C ASN A 84 -12.20 -3.18 27.55
N THR A 85 -13.22 -3.34 26.72
CA THR A 85 -13.61 -4.64 26.16
C THR A 85 -12.50 -5.22 25.28
N ALA A 86 -11.97 -4.42 24.35
CA ALA A 86 -10.88 -4.83 23.47
C ALA A 86 -9.56 -5.04 24.23
N LEU A 87 -9.20 -4.12 25.13
CA LEU A 87 -7.96 -4.15 25.91
C LEU A 87 -7.81 -5.43 26.74
N LYS A 88 -8.91 -5.90 27.36
CA LYS A 88 -8.91 -7.18 28.10
C LYS A 88 -8.54 -8.39 27.24
N ARG A 89 -8.75 -8.31 25.92
CA ARG A 89 -8.49 -9.39 24.97
C ARG A 89 -7.16 -9.25 24.25
N CYS A 90 -6.84 -8.06 23.73
CA CYS A 90 -5.61 -7.85 22.96
C CYS A 90 -4.40 -7.43 23.81
N ARG A 91 -4.61 -6.94 25.04
CA ARG A 91 -3.57 -6.42 25.94
C ARG A 91 -2.68 -5.34 25.30
N ASN A 92 -3.20 -4.65 24.30
CA ASN A 92 -2.53 -3.58 23.56
C ASN A 92 -3.40 -2.33 23.62
N LEU A 93 -2.89 -1.26 24.25
CA LEU A 93 -3.64 -0.02 24.45
C LEU A 93 -3.99 0.65 23.12
N LEU A 94 -3.02 0.84 22.24
CA LEU A 94 -3.22 1.52 20.96
C LEU A 94 -4.25 0.78 20.10
N LEU A 95 -4.09 -0.55 19.96
CA LEU A 95 -5.07 -1.36 19.22
C LEU A 95 -6.46 -1.29 19.87
N SER A 96 -6.54 -1.27 21.19
CA SER A 96 -7.84 -1.18 21.88
C SER A 96 -8.54 0.16 21.64
N GLU A 97 -7.79 1.25 21.48
CA GLU A 97 -8.31 2.57 21.14
C GLU A 97 -8.80 2.63 19.70
N GLU A 98 -8.04 2.05 18.76
CA GLU A 98 -8.47 1.92 17.35
C GLU A 98 -9.77 1.11 17.22
N ILE A 99 -9.85 -0.05 17.89
CA ILE A 99 -11.06 -0.88 17.88
C ILE A 99 -12.24 -0.14 18.51
N ALA A 100 -12.01 0.62 19.58
CA ALA A 100 -13.06 1.42 20.20
C ALA A 100 -13.58 2.52 19.25
N GLN A 101 -12.68 3.22 18.55
CA GLN A 101 -13.04 4.23 17.56
C GLN A 101 -13.86 3.62 16.40
N GLU A 102 -13.43 2.49 15.86
CA GLU A 102 -14.16 1.80 14.77
C GLU A 102 -15.53 1.28 15.23
N SER A 103 -15.64 0.89 16.51
CA SER A 103 -16.91 0.44 17.08
C SER A 103 -17.91 1.58 17.27
N ILE A 104 -17.43 2.76 17.69
CA ILE A 104 -18.24 3.99 17.74
C ILE A 104 -18.63 4.43 16.32
N LEU A 105 -17.71 4.37 15.36
CA LEU A 105 -18.03 4.68 13.97
C LEU A 105 -19.11 3.75 13.40
N SER A 106 -19.03 2.45 13.72
CA SER A 106 -20.05 1.46 13.37
C SER A 106 -21.40 1.79 13.99
N LEU A 107 -21.43 2.29 15.22
CA LEU A 107 -22.65 2.75 15.89
C LEU A 107 -23.27 3.94 15.16
N LEU A 108 -22.47 4.92 14.73
CA LEU A 108 -22.97 6.11 14.04
C LEU A 108 -23.49 5.79 12.64
N LYS A 109 -22.88 4.80 11.96
CA LYS A 109 -23.27 4.39 10.59
C LYS A 109 -24.48 3.44 10.55
N THR A 110 -24.78 2.76 11.66
CA THR A 110 -25.78 1.70 11.63
C THR A 110 -27.22 2.24 11.54
N ARG A 111 -27.97 1.73 10.57
CA ARG A 111 -29.40 2.03 10.38
C ARG A 111 -30.32 0.98 11.01
N THR A 112 -29.76 -0.16 11.41
CA THR A 112 -30.54 -1.22 12.05
C THR A 112 -30.87 -0.83 13.48
N HIS A 113 -32.11 -1.00 13.90
CA HIS A 113 -32.53 -0.72 15.27
C HIS A 113 -31.70 -1.52 16.28
N ILE A 114 -31.12 -0.83 17.26
CA ILE A 114 -30.38 -1.45 18.36
C ILE A 114 -31.25 -1.49 19.61
N GLU A 115 -31.61 -2.70 20.04
CA GLU A 115 -32.42 -2.89 21.26
C GLU A 115 -31.60 -2.67 22.54
N ALA A 116 -30.39 -3.24 22.62
CA ALA A 116 -29.51 -3.12 23.78
C ALA A 116 -28.12 -2.63 23.37
N LEU A 117 -27.84 -1.36 23.64
CA LEU A 117 -26.64 -0.68 23.12
C LEU A 117 -25.33 -1.30 23.60
N LYS A 118 -25.16 -1.51 24.91
CA LYS A 118 -23.91 -2.05 25.47
C LYS A 118 -23.61 -3.48 25.00
N PRO A 119 -24.56 -4.46 25.05
CA PRO A 119 -24.36 -5.77 24.44
C PRO A 119 -24.03 -5.73 22.94
N TRP A 120 -24.67 -4.82 22.21
CA TRP A 120 -24.39 -4.62 20.79
C TRP A 120 -22.95 -4.10 20.57
N LEU A 121 -22.54 -3.06 21.31
CA LEU A 121 -21.18 -2.51 21.25
C LEU A 121 -20.12 -3.53 21.67
N PHE A 122 -20.42 -4.38 22.66
CA PHE A 122 -19.55 -5.49 23.03
C PHE A 122 -19.32 -6.42 21.84
N ARG A 123 -20.40 -6.86 21.17
CA ARG A 123 -20.31 -7.74 20.00
C ARG A 123 -19.54 -7.09 18.86
N VAL A 124 -19.84 -5.83 18.57
CA VAL A 124 -19.15 -5.05 17.51
C VAL A 124 -17.66 -4.92 17.81
N SER A 125 -17.29 -4.59 19.05
CA SER A 125 -15.88 -4.49 19.48
C SER A 125 -15.15 -5.82 19.30
N ILE A 126 -15.79 -6.93 19.67
CA ILE A 126 -15.21 -8.27 19.50
C ILE A 126 -15.08 -8.62 18.00
N ASN A 127 -16.09 -8.34 17.18
CA ASN A 127 -16.04 -8.61 15.75
C ASN A 127 -14.93 -7.80 15.06
N ASN A 128 -14.82 -6.51 15.38
CA ASN A 128 -13.77 -5.63 14.85
C ASN A 128 -12.39 -6.15 15.25
N LEU A 129 -12.23 -6.60 16.50
CA LEU A 129 -10.97 -7.19 16.97
C LEU A 129 -10.66 -8.52 16.29
N THR A 130 -11.66 -9.38 16.09
CA THR A 130 -11.51 -10.64 15.34
C THR A 130 -11.11 -10.37 13.90
N GLU A 131 -11.72 -9.39 13.25
CA GLU A 131 -11.36 -9.01 11.88
C GLU A 131 -9.94 -8.47 11.79
N HIS A 132 -9.51 -7.63 12.74
CA HIS A 132 -8.13 -7.16 12.82
C HIS A 132 -7.14 -8.34 12.88
N PHE A 133 -7.34 -9.30 13.79
CA PHE A 133 -6.45 -10.47 13.88
C PHE A 133 -6.53 -11.38 12.66
N ARG A 134 -7.70 -11.47 12.00
CA ARG A 134 -7.84 -12.20 10.74
C ARG A 134 -7.02 -11.56 9.63
N ILE A 135 -7.03 -10.24 9.53
CA ILE A 135 -6.22 -9.48 8.57
C ILE A 135 -4.74 -9.66 8.91
N GLN A 136 -4.34 -9.48 10.17
CA GLN A 136 -2.95 -9.66 10.61
C GLN A 136 -2.43 -11.08 10.30
N ALA A 137 -3.23 -12.12 10.52
CA ALA A 137 -2.85 -13.49 10.20
C ALA A 137 -2.66 -13.70 8.69
N LYS A 138 -3.46 -13.01 7.84
CA LYS A 138 -3.24 -13.02 6.38
C LYS A 138 -1.98 -12.27 6.00
N GLU A 139 -1.70 -11.13 6.62
CA GLU A 139 -0.49 -10.34 6.38
C GLU A 139 0.77 -11.11 6.77
N VAL A 140 0.76 -11.84 7.90
CA VAL A 140 1.88 -12.72 8.30
C VAL A 140 2.10 -13.83 7.28
N LYS A 141 1.02 -14.45 6.78
CA LYS A 141 1.13 -15.46 5.72
C LYS A 141 1.68 -14.89 4.42
N LEU A 142 1.22 -13.70 4.03
CA LEU A 142 1.72 -12.99 2.85
C LEU A 142 3.20 -12.63 3.02
N LEU A 143 3.61 -12.14 4.19
CA LEU A 143 5.00 -11.84 4.49
C LEU A 143 5.88 -13.08 4.32
N GLU A 144 5.42 -14.23 4.80
CA GLU A 144 6.16 -15.49 4.67
C GLU A 144 6.26 -15.92 3.20
N GLN A 145 5.18 -15.81 2.43
CA GLN A 145 5.20 -16.08 0.99
C GLN A 145 6.19 -15.17 0.26
N LEU A 146 6.19 -13.87 0.58
CA LEU A 146 7.13 -12.91 -0.01
C LEU A 146 8.58 -13.21 0.38
N ARG A 147 8.85 -13.68 1.60
CA ARG A 147 10.19 -14.12 2.01
C ARG A 147 10.67 -15.31 1.21
N ILE A 148 9.83 -16.33 1.06
CA ILE A 148 10.14 -17.52 0.24
C ILE A 148 10.42 -17.10 -1.21
N GLU A 149 9.65 -16.16 -1.75
CA GLU A 149 9.86 -15.62 -3.10
C GLU A 149 11.18 -14.87 -3.25
N VAL A 150 11.55 -14.02 -2.28
CA VAL A 150 12.86 -13.34 -2.28
C VAL A 150 14.00 -14.35 -2.21
N GLU A 151 13.93 -15.31 -1.28
CA GLU A 151 14.95 -16.37 -1.16
C GLU A 151 15.06 -17.21 -2.43
N PHE A 152 13.93 -17.48 -3.09
CA PHE A 152 13.90 -18.16 -4.37
C PHE A 152 14.64 -17.35 -5.45
N LEU A 153 14.40 -16.04 -5.51
CA LEU A 153 15.09 -15.15 -6.46
C LEU A 153 16.60 -15.07 -6.18
N ASP A 154 17.00 -15.09 -4.91
CA ASP A 154 18.41 -15.08 -4.49
C ASP A 154 19.11 -16.41 -4.81
N SER A 155 18.38 -17.54 -4.80
CA SER A 155 18.94 -18.87 -5.12
C SER A 155 19.56 -18.93 -6.52
N PHE A 156 19.05 -18.13 -7.47
CA PHE A 156 19.61 -18.01 -8.82
C PHE A 156 21.01 -17.40 -8.83
N GLU A 157 21.35 -16.56 -7.85
CA GLU A 157 22.64 -15.87 -7.76
C GLU A 157 23.67 -16.72 -7.02
N TYR A 158 23.26 -17.40 -5.95
CA TYR A 158 24.17 -18.12 -5.05
C TYR A 158 24.29 -19.63 -5.33
N SER A 159 23.50 -20.17 -6.26
CA SER A 159 23.59 -21.59 -6.69
C SER A 159 23.36 -22.61 -5.56
N LEU A 160 22.53 -22.26 -4.58
CA LEU A 160 22.15 -23.15 -3.50
C LEU A 160 21.05 -24.12 -3.97
N PRO A 161 21.00 -25.35 -3.42
CA PRO A 161 19.86 -26.24 -3.65
C PRO A 161 18.57 -25.57 -3.16
N LEU A 162 17.48 -25.75 -3.90
CA LEU A 162 16.19 -25.20 -3.50
C LEU A 162 15.66 -25.88 -2.23
N THR A 163 14.98 -25.10 -1.38
CA THR A 163 14.25 -25.62 -0.23
C THR A 163 12.92 -26.24 -0.64
N GLU A 164 12.33 -27.06 0.24
CA GLU A 164 11.02 -27.69 -0.01
C GLU A 164 9.92 -26.63 -0.28
N ASP A 165 9.93 -25.53 0.47
CA ASP A 165 8.98 -24.42 0.29
C ASP A 165 9.13 -23.73 -1.08
N GLN A 166 10.35 -23.61 -1.58
CA GLN A 166 10.61 -23.08 -2.93
C GLN A 166 10.11 -24.05 -4.02
N TYR A 167 10.21 -25.36 -3.81
CA TYR A 167 9.59 -26.33 -4.71
C TYR A 167 8.06 -26.24 -4.71
N ILE A 168 7.44 -26.04 -3.54
CA ILE A 168 5.99 -25.85 -3.40
C ILE A 168 5.55 -24.56 -4.12
N LEU A 169 6.31 -23.47 -3.98
CA LEU A 169 6.08 -22.22 -4.70
C LEU A 169 6.03 -22.47 -6.22
N LEU A 170 7.00 -23.21 -6.77
CA LEU A 170 7.06 -23.53 -8.20
C LEU A 170 5.95 -24.47 -8.66
N ALA A 171 5.55 -25.44 -7.82
CA ALA A 171 4.43 -26.33 -8.11
C ALA A 171 3.09 -25.58 -8.20
N GLY A 172 2.96 -24.45 -7.48
CA GLY A 172 1.83 -23.53 -7.58
C GLY A 172 1.71 -22.78 -8.91
N LEU A 173 2.70 -22.88 -9.80
CA LEU A 173 2.74 -22.27 -11.12
C LEU A 173 2.78 -23.37 -12.21
N PRO A 174 1.63 -23.92 -12.64
CA PRO A 174 1.59 -25.12 -13.50
C PRO A 174 2.34 -24.95 -14.82
N ILE A 175 2.28 -23.74 -15.41
CA ILE A 175 2.98 -23.40 -16.65
C ILE A 175 4.50 -23.50 -16.46
N LEU A 176 5.00 -23.07 -15.31
CA LEU A 176 6.42 -23.08 -14.99
C LEU A 176 6.90 -24.48 -14.64
N TYR A 177 6.14 -25.23 -13.83
CA TYR A 177 6.47 -26.62 -13.49
C TYR A 177 6.57 -27.54 -14.72
N GLN A 178 5.75 -27.29 -15.74
CA GLN A 178 5.75 -28.09 -16.97
C GLN A 178 6.82 -27.63 -17.99
N SER A 179 7.46 -26.49 -17.74
CA SER A 179 8.36 -25.85 -18.69
C SER A 179 9.67 -26.63 -18.90
N THR A 180 10.30 -26.38 -20.04
CA THR A 180 11.61 -26.93 -20.35
C THR A 180 12.70 -26.33 -19.46
N GLU A 181 12.53 -25.07 -19.05
CA GLU A 181 13.43 -24.33 -18.18
C GLU A 181 13.45 -24.93 -16.78
N TYR A 182 12.29 -25.26 -16.22
CA TYR A 182 12.20 -25.91 -14.91
C TYR A 182 12.82 -27.31 -14.94
N LYS A 183 12.54 -28.11 -15.97
CA LYS A 183 13.15 -29.45 -16.12
C LYS A 183 14.68 -29.36 -16.19
N ALA A 184 15.21 -28.43 -17.00
CA ALA A 184 16.64 -28.23 -17.12
C ALA A 184 17.28 -27.74 -15.80
N PHE A 185 16.58 -26.89 -15.05
CA PHE A 185 17.02 -26.43 -13.73
C PHE A 185 17.01 -27.56 -12.70
N LYS A 186 15.95 -28.38 -12.69
CA LYS A 186 15.86 -29.54 -11.80
C LYS A 186 16.99 -30.54 -12.06
N GLU A 187 17.25 -30.89 -13.32
CA GLU A 187 18.38 -31.74 -13.69
C GLU A 187 19.72 -31.16 -13.21
N LEU A 188 19.88 -29.83 -13.24
CA LEU A 188 21.08 -29.14 -12.78
C LEU A 188 21.20 -29.17 -11.25
N THR A 189 20.10 -29.01 -10.50
CA THR A 189 20.10 -29.02 -9.03
C THR A 189 20.14 -30.41 -8.41
N ASP A 190 19.72 -31.43 -9.17
CA ASP A 190 19.80 -32.83 -8.75
C ASP A 190 21.27 -33.35 -8.79
N CYS A 191 22.17 -32.69 -9.53
CA CYS A 191 23.60 -32.95 -9.49
C CYS A 191 24.26 -32.31 -8.26
N GLN A 192 25.24 -33.00 -7.65
CA GLN A 192 25.98 -32.48 -6.48
C GLN A 192 26.85 -31.27 -6.84
N ASN A 193 27.36 -31.23 -8.08
CA ASN A 193 28.20 -30.13 -8.56
C ASN A 193 28.21 -30.05 -10.10
N LEU A 194 28.81 -28.98 -10.62
CA LEU A 194 28.89 -28.74 -12.07
C LEU A 194 29.77 -29.75 -12.83
N GLN A 195 30.68 -30.47 -12.17
CA GLN A 195 31.51 -31.48 -12.82
C GLN A 195 30.68 -32.73 -13.13
N GLU A 196 29.83 -33.15 -12.18
CA GLU A 196 28.86 -34.23 -12.38
C GLU A 196 27.88 -33.89 -13.50
N TYR A 197 27.35 -32.66 -13.51
CA TYR A 197 26.48 -32.20 -14.60
C TYR A 197 27.21 -32.21 -15.95
N ALA A 198 28.49 -31.82 -15.99
CA ALA A 198 29.30 -31.85 -17.21
C ALA A 198 29.49 -33.28 -17.73
N GLN A 199 29.76 -34.24 -16.85
CA GLN A 199 29.87 -35.66 -17.18
C GLN A 199 28.53 -36.24 -17.67
N MET A 200 27.43 -35.93 -16.99
CA MET A 200 26.09 -36.40 -17.35
C MET A 200 25.67 -35.93 -18.75
N LYS A 201 26.05 -34.70 -19.12
CA LYS A 201 25.73 -34.11 -20.43
C LYS A 201 26.80 -34.32 -21.50
N ASP A 202 27.90 -35.01 -21.18
CA ASP A 202 29.07 -35.18 -22.05
C ASP A 202 29.59 -33.85 -22.62
N ILE A 203 29.78 -32.85 -21.73
CA ILE A 203 30.26 -31.51 -22.06
C ILE A 203 31.47 -31.12 -21.21
N THR A 204 32.18 -30.08 -21.64
CA THR A 204 33.27 -29.53 -20.84
C THR A 204 32.75 -28.76 -19.61
N LEU A 205 33.59 -28.62 -18.59
CA LEU A 205 33.25 -27.83 -17.40
C LEU A 205 32.92 -26.36 -17.74
N ASP A 206 33.57 -25.77 -18.74
CA ASP A 206 33.28 -24.41 -19.19
C ASP A 206 31.89 -24.31 -19.85
N GLN A 207 31.54 -25.31 -20.67
CA GLN A 207 30.20 -25.42 -21.25
C GLN A 207 29.14 -25.61 -20.16
N ALA A 208 29.41 -26.44 -19.14
CA ALA A 208 28.52 -26.63 -18.00
C ALA A 208 28.32 -25.34 -17.20
N LYS A 209 29.37 -24.54 -16.96
CA LYS A 209 29.26 -23.22 -16.31
C LYS A 209 28.36 -22.27 -17.10
N LYS A 210 28.55 -22.18 -18.43
CA LYS A 210 27.72 -21.35 -19.31
C LYS A 210 26.26 -21.83 -19.34
N ALA A 211 26.06 -23.14 -19.41
CA ALA A 211 24.74 -23.75 -19.36
C ALA A 211 24.03 -23.46 -18.03
N SER A 212 24.73 -23.56 -16.91
CA SER A 212 24.18 -23.26 -15.57
C SER A 212 23.66 -21.82 -15.48
N VAL A 213 24.46 -20.83 -15.93
CA VAL A 213 24.05 -19.42 -15.94
C VAL A 213 22.81 -19.21 -16.83
N LYS A 214 22.81 -19.85 -18.02
CA LYS A 214 21.68 -19.76 -18.95
C LYS A 214 20.41 -20.34 -18.33
N ILE A 215 20.46 -21.56 -17.81
CA ILE A 215 19.31 -22.27 -17.24
C ILE A 215 18.70 -21.47 -16.08
N LYS A 216 19.54 -20.95 -15.18
CA LYS A 216 19.11 -20.11 -14.05
C LYS A 216 18.43 -18.84 -14.53
N HIS A 217 19.05 -18.13 -15.48
CA HIS A 217 18.47 -16.91 -16.01
C HIS A 217 17.15 -17.18 -16.74
N ASP A 218 17.08 -18.21 -17.58
CA ASP A 218 15.86 -18.56 -18.33
C ASP A 218 14.71 -18.90 -17.38
N LEU A 219 14.97 -19.68 -16.31
CA LEU A 219 13.96 -19.97 -15.29
C LEU A 219 13.54 -18.72 -14.52
N LYS A 220 14.49 -17.87 -14.09
CA LYS A 220 14.18 -16.58 -13.44
C LYS A 220 13.32 -15.68 -14.33
N ALA A 221 13.65 -15.60 -15.62
CA ALA A 221 12.88 -14.83 -16.59
C ALA A 221 11.45 -15.35 -16.77
N LEU A 222 11.30 -16.67 -16.84
CA LEU A 222 9.99 -17.32 -16.94
C LEU A 222 9.18 -17.06 -15.68
N TYR A 223 9.79 -17.22 -14.50
CA TYR A 223 9.17 -16.94 -13.22
C TYR A 223 8.65 -15.50 -13.15
N LEU A 224 9.52 -14.51 -13.36
CA LEU A 224 9.16 -13.09 -13.32
C LEU A 224 7.98 -12.77 -14.24
N ARG A 225 7.99 -13.30 -15.48
CA ARG A 225 6.86 -13.12 -16.41
C ARG A 225 5.56 -13.75 -15.91
N GLN A 226 5.60 -14.95 -15.34
CA GLN A 226 4.42 -15.60 -14.78
C GLN A 226 3.89 -14.88 -13.53
N SER A 227 4.77 -14.26 -12.75
CA SER A 227 4.43 -13.42 -11.60
C SER A 227 3.93 -12.02 -11.99
N GLY A 228 3.76 -11.73 -13.30
CA GLY A 228 3.20 -10.47 -13.79
C GLY A 228 4.20 -9.33 -13.95
N TRP A 229 5.51 -9.61 -13.93
CA TRP A 229 6.51 -8.58 -14.20
C TRP A 229 6.50 -8.18 -15.68
N GLU A 230 6.28 -6.89 -15.92
CA GLU A 230 6.26 -6.30 -17.26
C GLU A 230 7.50 -5.45 -17.56
N ALA A 231 8.43 -5.30 -16.62
CA ALA A 231 9.63 -4.48 -16.80
C ALA A 231 10.86 -5.13 -16.17
N GLY A 232 12.05 -4.66 -16.57
CA GLY A 232 13.34 -5.21 -16.20
C GLY A 232 13.96 -6.06 -17.31
N MET A 233 15.29 -6.08 -17.39
CA MET A 233 15.99 -6.92 -18.36
C MET A 233 15.92 -8.41 -17.99
N GLU A 234 15.72 -8.69 -16.70
CA GLU A 234 15.68 -10.02 -16.10
C GLU A 234 14.49 -10.85 -16.58
N ILE A 235 13.46 -10.20 -17.13
CA ILE A 235 12.29 -10.88 -17.69
C ILE A 235 12.62 -11.56 -19.03
N LEU A 236 13.71 -11.18 -19.70
CA LEU A 236 14.09 -11.74 -20.99
C LEU A 236 14.77 -13.12 -20.83
N PRO A 237 14.48 -14.09 -21.73
CA PRO A 237 15.32 -15.27 -21.83
C PRO A 237 16.77 -14.87 -22.10
N TYR A 238 17.72 -15.64 -21.58
CA TYR A 238 19.15 -15.39 -21.60
C TYR A 238 19.67 -14.98 -22.99
N GLN A 239 19.17 -15.63 -24.06
CA GLN A 239 19.58 -15.30 -25.42
C GLN A 239 19.13 -13.89 -25.83
N LYS A 240 17.86 -13.52 -25.57
CA LYS A 240 17.33 -12.18 -25.86
C LYS A 240 18.00 -11.13 -24.99
N TYR A 241 18.22 -11.43 -23.71
CA TYR A 241 19.01 -10.61 -22.78
C TYR A 241 20.41 -10.30 -23.34
N MET A 242 21.15 -11.32 -23.77
CA MET A 242 22.51 -11.14 -24.30
C MET A 242 22.57 -10.40 -25.63
N VAL A 243 21.53 -10.52 -26.47
CA VAL A 243 21.41 -9.73 -27.71
C VAL A 243 21.11 -8.26 -27.37
N LEU A 244 20.18 -8.02 -26.44
CA LEU A 244 19.84 -6.66 -25.98
C LEU A 244 21.01 -5.96 -25.31
N LYS A 245 21.72 -6.65 -24.41
CA LYS A 245 22.90 -6.11 -23.73
C LYS A 245 23.98 -5.68 -24.74
N ARG A 246 24.21 -6.48 -25.78
CA ARG A 246 25.13 -6.13 -26.87
C ARG A 246 24.63 -4.95 -27.69
N PHE A 247 23.33 -4.91 -28.01
CA PHE A 247 22.72 -3.78 -28.71
C PHE A 247 22.86 -2.46 -27.93
N VAL A 248 22.52 -2.45 -26.63
CA VAL A 248 22.70 -1.27 -25.75
C VAL A 248 24.17 -0.86 -25.67
N ALA A 249 25.10 -1.82 -25.54
CA ALA A 249 26.53 -1.52 -25.56
C ALA A 249 27.00 -0.92 -26.90
N SER A 250 26.45 -1.38 -28.03
CA SER A 250 26.72 -0.80 -29.36
C SER A 250 26.13 0.61 -29.52
N LEU A 251 24.96 0.89 -28.91
CA LEU A 251 24.38 2.23 -28.87
C LEU A 251 25.27 3.24 -28.14
N LEU A 252 26.11 2.79 -27.20
CA LEU A 252 27.04 3.66 -26.48
C LEU A 252 28.31 4.00 -27.27
N ARG A 253 28.57 3.28 -28.36
CA ARG A 253 29.80 3.37 -29.15
C ARG A 253 29.53 3.78 -30.60
N ILE A 254 28.46 4.56 -30.84
CA ILE A 254 28.00 4.92 -32.21
C ILE A 254 29.09 5.62 -33.06
N GLY A 255 30.15 6.17 -32.46
CA GLY A 255 31.31 6.75 -33.16
C GLY A 255 32.33 5.75 -33.73
N ASP A 256 32.27 4.47 -33.35
CA ASP A 256 33.23 3.43 -33.72
C ASP A 256 32.74 2.59 -34.93
N GLU A 257 33.63 2.28 -35.89
CA GLU A 257 33.30 1.55 -37.12
C GLU A 257 32.75 0.14 -36.83
N GLU A 258 33.27 -0.54 -35.80
CA GLU A 258 32.83 -1.88 -35.40
C GLU A 258 31.38 -1.87 -34.84
N SER A 259 31.05 -0.82 -34.12
CA SER A 259 29.72 -0.59 -33.56
C SER A 259 28.71 -0.22 -34.65
N GLN A 260 29.15 0.53 -35.68
CA GLN A 260 28.33 0.83 -36.85
C GLN A 260 28.00 -0.42 -37.68
N MET A 261 28.96 -1.34 -37.87
CA MET A 261 28.71 -2.61 -38.55
C MET A 261 27.74 -3.51 -37.76
N THR A 262 27.81 -3.48 -36.43
CA THR A 262 26.91 -4.23 -35.55
C THR A 262 25.50 -3.65 -35.60
N MET A 263 25.36 -2.33 -35.57
CA MET A 263 24.08 -1.62 -35.61
C MET A 263 23.36 -1.74 -36.97
N LYS A 264 24.09 -1.73 -38.09
CA LYS A 264 23.52 -1.98 -39.44
C LYS A 264 22.79 -3.32 -39.55
N LYS A 265 23.09 -4.30 -38.69
CA LYS A 265 22.42 -5.61 -38.66
C LYS A 265 21.06 -5.58 -37.93
N TYR A 266 20.76 -4.53 -37.16
CA TYR A 266 19.57 -4.40 -36.32
C TYR A 266 18.58 -3.32 -36.81
N SER A 267 19.00 -2.49 -37.76
CA SER A 267 18.22 -1.37 -38.29
C SER A 267 17.44 -1.76 -39.55
N SER A 268 16.34 -2.50 -39.40
CA SER A 268 15.46 -2.86 -40.53
C SER A 268 14.55 -1.71 -40.97
N GLU A 269 14.06 -0.88 -40.04
CA GLU A 269 13.05 0.15 -40.32
C GLU A 269 13.50 1.59 -39.97
N VAL A 270 14.38 1.74 -38.97
CA VAL A 270 14.89 3.06 -38.54
C VAL A 270 16.28 3.34 -39.14
N SER A 271 16.47 4.52 -39.74
CA SER A 271 17.78 4.91 -40.27
C SER A 271 18.84 5.06 -39.17
N MET A 272 20.07 4.63 -39.47
CA MET A 272 21.23 4.81 -38.58
C MET A 272 21.45 6.27 -38.16
N GLU A 273 21.15 7.20 -39.07
CA GLU A 273 21.19 8.65 -38.83
C GLU A 273 20.25 9.06 -37.69
N LYS A 274 19.02 8.54 -37.68
CA LYS A 274 18.00 8.85 -36.66
C LYS A 274 18.41 8.30 -35.30
N LEU A 275 18.92 7.05 -35.26
CA LEU A 275 19.46 6.47 -34.03
C LEU A 275 20.64 7.31 -33.50
N ARG A 276 21.58 7.72 -34.36
CA ARG A 276 22.71 8.55 -33.94
C ARG A 276 22.27 9.87 -33.32
N LYS A 277 21.31 10.56 -33.93
CA LYS A 277 20.76 11.83 -33.40
C LYS A 277 20.06 11.64 -32.05
N VAL A 278 19.34 10.54 -31.88
CA VAL A 278 18.62 10.24 -30.63
C VAL A 278 19.59 9.94 -29.48
N PHE A 279 20.73 9.33 -29.75
CA PHE A 279 21.75 9.03 -28.74
C PHE A 279 22.86 10.09 -28.62
N GLU A 280 22.79 11.17 -29.40
CA GLU A 280 23.72 12.29 -29.31
C GLU A 280 23.70 12.91 -27.91
N GLY A 281 24.88 13.09 -27.31
CA GLY A 281 25.05 13.60 -25.95
C GLY A 281 25.14 12.51 -24.86
N ILE A 282 24.71 11.28 -25.15
CA ILE A 282 24.81 10.14 -24.21
C ILE A 282 26.22 9.57 -24.27
N ARG A 283 27.07 9.95 -23.30
CA ARG A 283 28.44 9.44 -23.15
C ARG A 283 28.54 8.26 -22.18
N THR A 284 27.64 8.22 -21.21
CA THR A 284 27.52 7.17 -20.19
C THR A 284 26.06 6.76 -20.05
N VAL A 285 25.81 5.53 -19.61
CA VAL A 285 24.47 5.06 -19.24
C VAL A 285 24.46 4.91 -17.75
N ASP A 286 23.76 5.82 -17.09
CA ASP A 286 23.54 5.76 -15.64
C ASP A 286 22.45 4.73 -15.32
N TYR A 287 21.47 4.59 -16.21
CA TYR A 287 20.39 3.62 -16.05
C TYR A 287 19.84 3.15 -17.39
N CYS A 288 19.59 1.84 -17.51
CA CYS A 288 18.95 1.24 -18.66
C CYS A 288 17.88 0.28 -18.17
N ASP A 289 16.68 0.39 -18.73
CA ASP A 289 15.56 -0.47 -18.39
C ASP A 289 14.79 -0.90 -19.65
N LEU A 290 13.94 -1.92 -19.48
CA LEU A 290 13.14 -2.53 -20.50
C LEU A 290 11.70 -2.64 -20.00
N ALA A 291 10.72 -2.27 -20.82
CA ALA A 291 9.32 -2.57 -20.59
C ALA A 291 8.78 -3.48 -21.70
N TYR A 292 8.12 -4.55 -21.31
CA TYR A 292 7.32 -5.41 -22.18
C TYR A 292 6.05 -4.70 -22.62
N LYS A 293 5.67 -4.85 -23.89
CA LYS A 293 4.45 -4.27 -24.47
C LYS A 293 3.53 -5.28 -25.14
N GLY A 294 3.76 -6.58 -24.91
CA GLY A 294 2.99 -7.67 -25.51
C GLY A 294 3.69 -8.31 -26.71
N GLY A 295 3.39 -9.60 -26.93
CA GLY A 295 4.02 -10.40 -27.99
C GLY A 295 5.54 -10.48 -27.83
N ASP A 296 6.27 -9.98 -28.83
CA ASP A 296 7.74 -9.85 -28.84
C ASP A 296 8.20 -8.37 -28.88
N SER A 297 7.31 -7.44 -28.52
CA SER A 297 7.56 -5.99 -28.57
C SER A 297 7.94 -5.43 -27.19
N TYR A 298 8.96 -4.57 -27.18
CA TYR A 298 9.55 -4.00 -25.98
C TYR A 298 9.92 -2.53 -26.19
N HIS A 299 9.90 -1.76 -25.11
CA HIS A 299 10.47 -0.42 -25.05
C HIS A 299 11.73 -0.47 -24.19
N VAL A 300 12.84 0.01 -24.73
CA VAL A 300 14.09 0.20 -23.99
C VAL A 300 14.19 1.67 -23.61
N TYR A 301 14.42 1.92 -22.33
CA TYR A 301 14.64 3.24 -21.78
C TYR A 301 16.12 3.37 -21.43
N VAL A 302 16.77 4.37 -22.01
CA VAL A 302 18.17 4.67 -21.75
C VAL A 302 18.25 6.05 -21.11
N PHE A 303 18.80 6.10 -19.91
CA PHE A 303 18.92 7.31 -19.10
C PHE A 303 20.40 7.64 -18.85
N CYS A 304 20.70 8.93 -19.00
CA CYS A 304 21.99 9.54 -18.74
C CYS A 304 21.78 10.84 -17.99
N LEU A 305 22.50 11.03 -16.88
CA LEU A 305 22.52 12.28 -16.14
C LEU A 305 23.75 13.08 -16.56
N HIS A 306 23.58 14.01 -17.50
CA HIS A 306 24.68 14.85 -17.94
C HIS A 306 24.89 16.02 -16.96
N PRO A 307 26.12 16.27 -16.47
CA PRO A 307 26.39 17.34 -15.51
C PRO A 307 26.00 18.74 -16.00
N SER A 308 26.05 18.97 -17.31
CA SER A 308 25.83 20.29 -17.93
C SER A 308 24.49 20.43 -18.64
N GLU A 309 23.89 19.32 -19.07
CA GLU A 309 22.67 19.30 -19.91
C GLU A 309 21.46 18.76 -19.16
N GLY A 310 21.66 18.28 -17.92
CA GLY A 310 20.62 17.65 -17.12
C GLY A 310 20.30 16.22 -17.57
N PRO A 311 19.19 15.65 -17.09
CA PRO A 311 18.79 14.29 -17.42
C PRO A 311 18.36 14.15 -18.89
N LEU A 312 19.00 13.22 -19.59
CA LEU A 312 18.65 12.79 -20.94
C LEU A 312 17.97 11.42 -20.86
N LEU A 313 16.76 11.32 -21.40
CA LEU A 313 16.02 10.06 -21.47
C LEU A 313 15.69 9.74 -22.92
N THR A 314 16.08 8.55 -23.37
CA THR A 314 15.83 8.05 -24.72
C THR A 314 14.97 6.80 -24.68
N THR A 315 14.01 6.69 -25.59
CA THR A 315 13.19 5.50 -25.77
C THR A 315 13.50 4.87 -27.12
N VAL A 316 13.72 3.56 -27.13
CA VAL A 316 13.84 2.74 -28.34
C VAL A 316 12.77 1.65 -28.29
N LYS A 317 11.85 1.65 -29.26
CA LYS A 317 10.88 0.58 -29.46
C LYS A 317 11.52 -0.49 -30.32
N LEU A 318 11.51 -1.72 -29.84
CA LEU A 318 12.11 -2.85 -30.53
C LEU A 318 11.23 -4.09 -30.47
N LYS A 319 11.47 -4.98 -31.43
CA LYS A 319 10.87 -6.30 -31.49
C LYS A 319 11.94 -7.36 -31.68
N PHE A 320 11.73 -8.55 -31.13
CA PHE A 320 12.54 -9.73 -31.46
C PHE A 320 11.88 -10.51 -32.58
N ASN A 321 12.62 -10.82 -33.64
CA ASN A 321 12.13 -11.71 -34.69
C ASN A 321 12.29 -13.19 -34.31
N ALA A 322 11.81 -14.09 -35.18
CA ALA A 322 11.87 -15.53 -34.99
C ALA A 322 13.30 -16.09 -34.79
N LYS A 323 14.35 -15.34 -35.17
CA LYS A 323 15.76 -15.69 -34.96
C LYS A 323 16.37 -15.00 -33.73
N ASN A 324 15.55 -14.41 -32.85
CA ASN A 324 15.95 -13.61 -31.70
C ASN A 324 16.84 -12.42 -32.05
N ARG A 325 16.71 -11.85 -33.26
CA ARG A 325 17.40 -10.61 -33.62
C ARG A 325 16.51 -9.41 -33.29
N ILE A 326 17.15 -8.32 -32.89
CA ILE A 326 16.48 -7.05 -32.61
C ILE A 326 16.14 -6.36 -33.93
N GLU A 327 14.89 -5.93 -34.04
CA GLU A 327 14.37 -5.06 -35.08
C GLU A 327 13.92 -3.77 -34.38
N VAL A 328 14.53 -2.65 -34.75
CA VAL A 328 14.17 -1.34 -34.18
C VAL A 328 13.01 -0.75 -34.99
N GLU A 329 11.85 -0.61 -34.34
CA GLU A 329 10.63 -0.05 -34.93
C GLU A 329 10.62 1.48 -34.83
N GLU A 330 11.02 2.02 -33.67
CA GLU A 330 11.00 3.47 -33.42
C GLU A 330 12.07 3.89 -32.40
N CYS A 331 12.53 5.13 -32.48
CA CYS A 331 13.35 5.75 -31.44
C CYS A 331 13.08 7.25 -31.30
N GLY A 332 13.25 7.77 -30.08
CA GLY A 332 13.05 9.19 -29.79
C GLY A 332 13.71 9.63 -28.48
N LYS A 333 14.07 10.92 -28.41
CA LYS A 333 14.43 11.60 -27.16
C LYS A 333 13.15 12.04 -26.45
N ASN A 334 13.04 11.74 -25.17
CA ASN A 334 11.90 12.15 -24.36
C ASN A 334 12.14 13.57 -23.84
N THR A 335 11.09 14.39 -23.86
CA THR A 335 11.09 15.70 -23.23
C THR A 335 10.91 15.57 -21.72
N LEU A 336 11.76 16.24 -20.96
CA LEU A 336 11.63 16.33 -19.51
C LEU A 336 10.32 17.05 -19.15
N ALA A 337 9.41 16.39 -18.45
CA ALA A 337 8.12 16.98 -18.06
C ALA A 337 8.25 18.02 -16.93
N GLY A 338 9.28 17.91 -16.09
CA GLY A 338 9.57 18.86 -15.01
C GLY A 338 10.55 18.32 -13.98
N VAL A 339 11.12 19.21 -13.18
CA VAL A 339 11.96 18.87 -12.01
C VAL A 339 11.27 19.41 -10.77
N TYR A 340 10.88 18.53 -9.85
CA TYR A 340 10.26 18.95 -8.58
C TYR A 340 11.33 19.04 -7.48
N LYS A 341 11.48 20.23 -6.87
CA LYS A 341 12.32 20.38 -5.68
C LYS A 341 11.53 19.86 -4.48
N LYS A 342 12.09 18.87 -3.77
CA LYS A 342 11.53 18.38 -2.51
C LYS A 342 11.35 19.57 -1.54
N PRO A 343 10.14 19.83 -1.02
CA PRO A 343 9.92 20.89 -0.04
C PRO A 343 10.63 20.55 1.27
N GLU A 344 11.22 21.55 1.95
CA GLU A 344 11.92 21.36 3.23
C GLU A 344 11.00 20.80 4.34
N ASN A 345 9.68 20.99 4.22
CA ASN A 345 8.71 20.70 5.27
C ASN A 345 7.89 19.42 5.05
N TYR A 346 8.22 18.59 4.05
CA TYR A 346 7.47 17.36 3.81
C TYR A 346 7.73 16.32 4.91
N ARG A 347 6.75 16.12 5.80
CA ARG A 347 6.72 15.04 6.80
C ARG A 347 5.48 14.17 6.59
N LEU A 348 5.66 12.85 6.62
CA LEU A 348 4.53 11.91 6.66
C LEU A 348 3.80 12.07 8.02
N PRO A 349 2.45 12.14 8.04
CA PRO A 349 1.70 12.20 9.30
C PRO A 349 1.94 10.92 10.13
N LEU A 350 2.26 11.10 11.42
CA LEU A 350 2.72 10.04 12.33
C LEU A 350 1.69 9.62 13.40
N GLU A 351 0.55 10.29 13.55
CA GLU A 351 -0.37 10.00 14.65
C GLU A 351 -1.69 9.39 14.14
N ARG A 352 -1.90 8.11 14.46
CA ARG A 352 -3.18 7.37 14.38
C ARG A 352 -3.62 7.01 15.80
N GLY A 353 -4.93 7.02 16.05
CA GLY A 353 -5.53 6.27 17.18
C GLY A 353 -6.05 7.04 18.39
N LYS A 354 -6.09 8.38 18.40
CA LYS A 354 -6.85 9.12 19.44
C LYS A 354 -8.21 9.54 18.92
N LEU A 355 -9.28 9.12 19.60
CA LEU A 355 -10.62 9.67 19.40
C LEU A 355 -10.67 11.08 20.01
N MET A 356 -10.63 12.10 19.17
CA MET A 356 -10.66 13.52 19.56
C MET A 356 -11.89 14.24 19.01
N TYR A 357 -12.97 13.51 18.67
CA TYR A 357 -14.14 14.16 18.06
C TYR A 357 -14.90 14.99 19.10
N SER A 358 -14.79 16.30 18.98
CA SER A 358 -15.72 17.26 19.54
C SER A 358 -17.14 17.03 19.01
N PHE A 359 -18.15 17.55 19.70
CA PHE A 359 -19.52 17.54 19.20
C PHE A 359 -19.63 18.05 17.75
N ARG A 360 -18.85 19.08 17.39
CA ARG A 360 -18.82 19.64 16.04
C ARG A 360 -18.36 18.62 14.99
N GLU A 361 -17.33 17.83 15.30
CA GLU A 361 -16.83 16.80 14.37
C GLU A 361 -17.79 15.61 14.26
N LEU A 362 -18.45 15.23 15.37
CA LEU A 362 -19.52 14.22 15.34
C LEU A 362 -20.69 14.68 14.46
N LYS A 363 -21.10 15.94 14.60
CA LYS A 363 -22.17 16.54 13.80
C LYS A 363 -21.83 16.55 12.31
N LEU A 364 -20.61 16.98 11.95
CA LEU A 364 -20.15 16.99 10.55
C LEU A 364 -20.17 15.57 9.93
N MET A 365 -19.70 14.55 10.66
CA MET A 365 -19.76 13.17 10.16
C MET A 365 -21.20 12.67 9.94
N LEU A 366 -22.14 13.07 10.80
CA LEU A 366 -23.56 12.74 10.65
C LEU A 366 -24.19 13.47 9.44
N GLU A 367 -23.80 14.72 9.21
CA GLU A 367 -24.24 15.53 8.07
C GLU A 367 -23.68 15.00 6.72
N GLU A 368 -22.39 14.65 6.65
CA GLU A 368 -21.76 14.06 5.46
C GLU A 368 -22.39 12.70 5.09
N LEU A 369 -22.75 11.89 6.09
CA LEU A 369 -23.47 10.63 5.87
C LEU A 369 -24.92 10.85 5.39
N ALA A 370 -25.51 12.02 5.61
CA ALA A 370 -26.82 12.38 5.08
C ALA A 370 -26.74 12.88 3.62
N GLU A 371 -25.67 13.61 3.27
CA GLU A 371 -25.45 14.14 1.91
C GLU A 371 -25.01 13.08 0.88
N PHE A 372 -24.21 12.08 1.27
CA PHE A 372 -23.77 11.00 0.37
C PHE A 372 -24.90 10.07 -0.12
N HIS A 373 -26.12 10.29 0.35
CA HIS A 373 -27.29 9.47 0.12
C HIS A 373 -28.52 10.26 -0.36
N GLN A 374 -28.33 11.51 -0.79
CA GLN A 374 -29.17 12.14 -1.83
C GLN A 374 -28.60 11.79 -3.20
#